data_AF-A0A9D0TJU4-F1
#
_entry.id   AF-A0A9D0TJU4-F1
#
_cell.length_a   1.000
_cell.length_b   1.000
_cell.length_c   1.000
_cell.angle_alpha   90.00
_cell.angle_beta   90.00
_cell.angle_gamma   90.00
#
_symmetry.space_group_name_H-M   'P 1'
#
loop_
_entity.id
_entity.type
_entity.pdbx_description
1 polymer ?
#
loop_
_entity_poly.entity_id
_entity_poly.type
_entity_poly.pdbx_seq_one_letter_code
_entity_poly.pdbx_strand_id
1 'polypeptide(L)'
;MNTCLLDLGNTRFKWILRKNLGKGPVRRASYAEGNPVETVINALSQGPVFDRLLVSSVRSSAFNAALQLRYPQKIQMIRITDSELMPLAYEDTSQFGIDRYLA
;
A
#
# COMPACT_ATOMS: atom_id res chain seq x y z
N MET A 1 13.99 10.00 9.71
CA MET A 1 13.56 9.03 8.68
C MET A 1 12.07 9.23 8.37
N ASN A 2 11.76 9.74 7.18
CA ASN A 2 10.41 9.98 6.70
C ASN A 2 9.83 8.68 6.11
N THR A 3 8.82 8.11 6.78
CA THR A 3 8.10 6.95 6.27
C THR A 3 6.78 7.39 5.64
N CYS A 4 6.55 7.01 4.39
CA CYS A 4 5.25 7.10 3.74
C CYS A 4 4.49 5.79 3.97
N LEU A 5 3.25 5.90 4.43
CA LEU A 5 2.31 4.79 4.56
C LEU A 5 1.40 4.83 3.34
N LEU A 6 1.33 3.74 2.58
CA LEU A 6 0.58 3.61 1.35
C LEU A 6 -0.37 2.42 1.46
N ASP A 7 -1.64 2.66 1.18
CA ASP A 7 -2.66 1.61 1.09
C ASP A 7 -3.20 1.53 -0.33
N LEU A 8 -3.04 0.36 -0.95
CA LEU A 8 -3.39 0.04 -2.32
C LEU A 8 -4.63 -0.87 -2.35
N GLY A 9 -5.81 -0.25 -2.41
CA GLY A 9 -7.09 -0.94 -2.59
C GLY A 9 -7.32 -1.37 -4.04
N ASN A 10 -8.49 -1.95 -4.33
CA ASN A 10 -8.82 -2.38 -5.70
C ASN A 10 -9.07 -1.22 -6.67
N THR A 11 -9.77 -0.17 -6.23
CA THR A 11 -10.20 0.95 -7.09
C THR A 11 -9.46 2.25 -6.80
N ARG A 12 -8.93 2.38 -5.58
CA ARG A 12 -8.38 3.62 -5.04
C ARG A 12 -7.16 3.29 -4.20
N PHE A 13 -6.27 4.27 -4.08
CA PHE A 13 -5.15 4.22 -3.14
C PHE A 13 -5.13 5.48 -2.28
N LYS A 14 -4.51 5.37 -1.11
CA LYS A 14 -4.34 6.48 -0.17
C LYS A 14 -2.95 6.44 0.44
N TRP A 15 -2.43 7.60 0.81
CA TRP A 15 -1.13 7.68 1.47
C TRP A 15 -1.05 8.84 2.46
N ILE A 16 -0.13 8.69 3.42
CA ILE A 16 0.18 9.69 4.42
C ILE A 16 1.62 9.52 4.92
N LEU A 17 2.30 10.62 5.22
CA LEU A 17 3.58 10.55 5.94
C LEU A 17 3.33 10.20 7.40
N ARG A 18 4.08 9.27 7.98
CA ARG A 18 3.92 8.82 9.37
C ARG A 18 3.92 9.98 10.37
N LYS A 19 4.75 11.01 10.17
CA LYS A 19 4.81 12.21 11.02
C LYS A 19 3.50 13.03 11.05
N ASN A 20 2.63 12.81 10.07
CA ASN A 20 1.34 13.49 9.92
C ASN A 20 0.16 12.63 10.42
N LEU A 21 0.39 11.42 10.95
CA LEU A 21 -0.69 10.61 11.52
C LEU A 21 -1.43 11.37 12.63
N GLY A 22 -2.76 11.31 12.62
CA GLY A 22 -3.65 11.94 13.61
C GLY A 22 -3.83 13.46 13.46
N LYS A 23 -3.07 14.14 12.58
CA LYS A 23 -3.09 15.60 12.45
C LYS A 23 -3.11 16.12 11.01
N GLY A 24 -2.61 15.34 10.06
CA GLY A 24 -2.49 15.75 8.66
C GLY A 24 -3.49 15.04 7.74
N PRO A 25 -3.74 15.61 6.55
CA PRO A 25 -4.68 15.05 5.60
C PRO A 25 -4.16 13.75 4.99
N VAL A 26 -5.00 12.72 4.98
CA VAL A 26 -4.78 11.51 4.17
C VAL A 26 -5.06 11.87 2.71
N ARG A 27 -4.06 11.71 1.86
CA ARG A 27 -4.21 11.89 0.41
C ARG A 27 -4.81 10.64 -0.20
N ARG A 28 -5.66 10.81 -1.22
CA ARG A 28 -6.37 9.72 -1.90
C ARG A 28 -6.46 9.99 -3.40
N ALA A 29 -6.41 8.94 -4.20
CA ALA A 29 -6.61 9.01 -5.65
C ALA A 29 -7.19 7.69 -6.19
N SER A 30 -7.79 7.77 -7.38
CA SER A 30 -8.27 6.60 -8.13
C SER A 30 -7.21 6.18 -9.16
N TYR A 31 -7.20 4.91 -9.54
CA TYR A 31 -6.36 4.44 -10.63
C TYR A 31 -6.90 4.93 -11.98
N ALA A 32 -6.01 5.28 -12.91
CA ALA A 32 -6.39 5.44 -14.31
C ALA A 32 -6.66 4.07 -14.95
N GLU A 33 -7.50 4.05 -15.99
CA GLU A 33 -7.70 2.87 -16.82
C GLU A 33 -6.41 2.49 -17.55
N GLY A 34 -6.12 1.19 -17.66
CA GLY A 34 -4.96 0.67 -18.40
C GLY A 34 -3.61 0.74 -17.68
N ASN A 35 -3.31 1.81 -16.93
CA ASN A 35 -2.00 1.95 -16.26
C ASN A 35 -2.08 2.34 -14.76
N PRO A 36 -2.55 1.42 -13.90
CA PRO A 36 -2.78 1.71 -12.50
C PRO A 36 -1.48 1.85 -11.68
N VAL A 37 -0.38 1.20 -12.09
CA VAL A 37 0.91 1.29 -11.37
C VAL A 37 1.53 2.67 -11.57
N GLU A 38 1.59 3.17 -12.81
CA GLU A 38 2.16 4.50 -13.07
C GLU A 38 1.37 5.61 -12.38
N THR A 39 0.05 5.44 -12.25
CA THR A 39 -0.78 6.40 -11.49
C THR A 39 -0.27 6.56 -10.05
N VAL A 40 0.11 5.46 -9.39
CA VAL A 40 0.68 5.51 -8.03
C VAL A 40 2.07 6.13 -8.02
N ILE A 41 2.93 5.74 -8.96
CA ILE A 41 4.30 6.26 -9.06
C ILE A 41 4.30 7.77 -9.26
N ASN A 42 3.43 8.28 -10.15
CA ASN A 42 3.29 9.70 -10.42
C ASN A 42 2.79 10.46 -9.20
N ALA A 43 1.76 9.94 -8.52
CA ALA A 43 1.22 10.54 -7.30
C ALA A 43 2.28 10.61 -6.17
N LEU A 44 3.09 9.56 -6.01
CA LEU A 44 4.16 9.53 -5.02
C LEU A 44 5.33 10.45 -5.39
N SER A 45 5.64 10.59 -6.68
CA SER A 45 6.74 11.45 -7.17
C SER A 45 6.40 12.95 -7.08
N GLN A 46 5.12 13.31 -7.20
CA GLN A 46 4.63 14.69 -7.05
C GLN A 46 4.21 15.05 -5.62
N GLY A 47 4.08 14.05 -4.74
CA GLY A 47 3.53 14.22 -3.40
C GLY A 47 4.61 14.25 -2.32
N PRO A 48 4.74 13.17 -1.52
CA PRO A 48 5.60 13.15 -0.34
C PRO A 48 7.06 12.90 -0.68
N VAL A 49 7.97 13.58 0.02
CA VAL A 49 9.38 13.16 0.12
C VAL A 49 9.52 12.15 1.26
N PHE A 50 9.99 10.95 0.95
CA PHE A 50 10.15 9.85 1.90
C PHE A 50 11.44 9.05 1.70
N ASP A 51 11.94 8.52 2.81
CA ASP A 51 13.10 7.62 2.87
C ASP A 51 12.65 6.16 2.74
N ARG A 52 11.45 5.85 3.25
CA ARG A 52 10.86 4.50 3.24
C ARG A 52 9.37 4.55 2.92
N LEU A 53 8.90 3.51 2.26
CA LEU A 53 7.54 3.30 1.82
C LEU A 53 7.02 1.99 2.44
N LEU A 54 6.08 2.08 3.38
CA LEU A 54 5.37 0.92 3.91
C LEU A 54 4.07 0.75 3.13
N VAL A 55 3.82 -0.44 2.59
CA VAL A 55 2.73 -0.68 1.65
C VAL A 55 1.83 -1.81 2.12
N SER A 56 0.55 -1.51 2.35
CA SER A 56 -0.51 -2.51 2.32
C SER A 56 -1.10 -2.57 0.91
N SER A 57 -1.32 -3.78 0.39
CA SER A 57 -1.82 -3.97 -0.97
C SER A 57 -2.70 -5.19 -1.08
N VAL A 58 -3.89 -5.00 -1.67
CA VAL A 58 -4.73 -6.08 -2.17
C VAL A 58 -4.60 -6.23 -3.70
N ARG A 59 -3.65 -5.52 -4.33
CA ARG A 59 -3.36 -5.62 -5.77
C ARG A 59 -2.57 -6.88 -6.08
N SER A 60 -2.59 -7.28 -7.35
CA SER A 60 -1.88 -8.45 -7.85
C SER A 60 -0.37 -8.40 -7.62
N SER A 61 0.27 -9.57 -7.56
CA SER A 61 1.72 -9.69 -7.42
C SER A 61 2.50 -8.96 -8.51
N ALA A 62 2.01 -8.96 -9.75
CA ALA A 62 2.62 -8.23 -10.87
C ALA A 62 2.59 -6.70 -10.65
N PHE A 63 1.48 -6.17 -10.13
CA PHE A 63 1.38 -4.77 -9.74
C PHE A 63 2.41 -4.41 -8.66
N ASN A 64 2.48 -5.23 -7.61
CA ASN A 64 3.37 -4.99 -6.48
C ASN A 64 4.84 -5.09 -6.91
N ALA A 65 5.19 -6.06 -7.75
CA ALA A 65 6.54 -6.21 -8.31
C ALA A 65 6.96 -4.97 -9.12
N ALA A 66 6.07 -4.44 -9.97
CA ALA A 66 6.34 -3.23 -10.75
C ALA A 66 6.59 -2.00 -9.83
N LEU A 67 5.80 -1.87 -8.76
CA LEU A 67 6.01 -0.81 -7.77
C LEU A 67 7.35 -0.99 -7.01
N GLN A 68 7.73 -2.23 -6.69
CA GLN A 68 8.98 -2.53 -6.01
C GLN A 68 10.21 -2.22 -6.87
N LEU A 69 10.13 -2.48 -8.18
CA LEU A 69 11.17 -2.11 -9.13
C LEU A 69 11.42 -0.60 -9.19
N ARG A 70 10.38 0.22 -8.99
CA ARG A 70 10.50 1.69 -9.02
C ARG A 70 11.15 2.27 -7.76
N TYR A 71 10.93 1.65 -6.61
CA TYR A 71 11.40 2.10 -5.29
C TYR A 71 12.26 1.02 -4.61
N PRO A 72 13.36 0.59 -5.26
CA PRO A 72 14.22 -0.45 -4.70
C PRO A 72 14.78 0.01 -3.36
N GLN A 73 14.83 -0.91 -2.38
CA GLN A 73 15.34 -0.68 -1.02
C GLN A 73 14.55 0.31 -0.15
N LYS A 74 13.60 1.06 -0.72
CA LYS A 74 12.71 1.95 0.05
C LYS A 74 11.41 1.28 0.44
N ILE A 75 10.96 0.31 -0.34
CA ILE A 75 9.64 -0.32 -0.17
C ILE A 75 9.69 -1.51 0.78
N GLN A 76 8.68 -1.61 1.64
CA GLN A 76 8.37 -2.82 2.37
C GLN A 76 6.88 -3.09 2.25
N MET A 77 6.56 -4.26 1.70
CA MET A 77 5.20 -4.79 1.67
C MET A 77 4.85 -5.38 3.03
N ILE A 78 3.74 -4.94 3.61
CA ILE A 78 3.17 -5.55 4.81
C ILE A 78 2.56 -6.89 4.39
N ARG A 79 2.81 -7.93 5.19
CA ARG A 79 2.27 -9.27 4.99
C ARG A 79 1.42 -9.64 6.21
N ILE A 80 0.42 -10.49 5.98
CA ILE A 80 -0.28 -11.16 7.08
C ILE A 80 0.69 -12.20 7.64
N THR A 81 0.98 -12.10 8.92
CA THR A 81 1.93 -12.99 9.62
C THR A 81 1.26 -13.81 10.71
N ASP A 82 0.05 -13.43 11.12
CA ASP A 82 -0.71 -14.07 12.18
C ASP A 82 -2.05 -14.56 11.64
N SER A 83 -2.18 -15.89 11.52
CA SER A 83 -3.41 -16.54 11.05
C SER A 83 -4.50 -16.58 12.13
N GLU A 84 -4.18 -16.37 13.40
CA GLU A 84 -5.17 -16.42 14.50
C GLU A 84 -6.11 -15.22 14.47
N LEU A 85 -5.65 -14.11 13.89
CA LEU A 85 -6.46 -12.90 13.67
C LEU A 85 -7.33 -13.00 12.40
N MET A 86 -7.28 -14.13 11.68
CA MET A 86 -8.11 -14.36 10.51
C MET A 86 -9.41 -15.09 10.84
N PRO A 87 -10.54 -14.73 10.22
CA PRO A 87 -11.77 -15.50 10.36
C PRO A 87 -11.60 -16.94 9.86
N LEU A 88 -12.20 -17.91 10.56
CA LEU A 88 -12.16 -19.35 10.24
C LEU A 88 -12.63 -19.69 8.81
N ALA A 89 -13.37 -18.80 8.16
CA ALA A 89 -13.78 -18.95 6.76
C ALA A 89 -12.62 -18.84 5.76
N TYR A 90 -11.43 -18.42 6.20
CA TYR A 90 -10.22 -18.33 5.39
C TYR A 90 -9.21 -19.39 5.84
N GLU A 91 -9.05 -20.43 5.04
CA GLU A 91 -8.07 -21.50 5.28
C GLU A 91 -6.64 -21.09 4.83
N ASP A 92 -6.53 -20.08 3.97
CA ASP A 92 -5.25 -19.56 3.45
C ASP A 92 -5.13 -18.04 3.64
N THR A 93 -4.03 -17.62 4.26
CA THR A 93 -3.65 -16.21 4.48
C THR A 93 -3.56 -15.38 3.21
N SER A 94 -3.28 -15.99 2.06
CA SER A 94 -3.21 -15.29 0.77
C SER A 94 -4.57 -14.81 0.26
N GLN A 95 -5.66 -15.41 0.75
CA GLN A 95 -7.03 -15.09 0.35
C GLN A 95 -7.64 -13.99 1.20
N PHE A 96 -7.01 -13.63 2.31
CA PHE A 96 -7.47 -12.57 3.20
C PHE A 96 -6.84 -11.24 2.81
N GLY A 97 -7.67 -10.22 2.61
CA GLY A 97 -7.21 -8.88 2.28
C GLY A 97 -6.43 -8.27 3.45
N ILE A 98 -5.21 -7.81 3.19
CA ILE A 98 -4.36 -7.15 4.20
C ILE A 98 -5.02 -5.89 4.79
N ASP A 99 -5.91 -5.25 4.03
CA ASP A 99 -6.70 -4.11 4.49
C ASP A 99 -7.67 -4.49 5.62
N ARG A 100 -8.23 -5.70 5.60
CA ARG A 100 -9.07 -6.23 6.69
C ARG A 100 -8.27 -6.61 7.92
N TYR A 101 -7.04 -7.09 7.74
CA TYR A 101 -6.14 -7.43 8.84
C TYR A 101 -5.66 -6.20 9.62
N LEU A 102 -5.57 -5.05 8.95
CA LEU A 102 -5.09 -3.79 9.54
C LEU A 102 -6.21 -2.85 10.03
N ALA A 103 -7.47 -3.25 9.85
CA ALA A 103 -8.65 -2.47 10.26
C ALA A 103 -8.93 -2.63 11.76
#